data_AF-A0A1Z5IZ57-F1
#
_entry.id   AF-A0A1Z5IZ57-F1
#
_cell.length_a   1.000
_cell.length_b   1.000
_cell.length_c   1.000
_cell.angle_alpha   90.00
_cell.angle_beta   90.00
_cell.angle_gamma   90.00
#
_symmetry.space_group_name_H-M   'P 1'
#
loop_
_entity.id
_entity.type
_entity.pdbx_description
1 polymer ?
#
loop_
_entity_poly.entity_id
_entity_poly.type
_entity_poly.pdbx_seq_one_letter_code
_entity_poly.pdbx_strand_id
1 'polypeptide(L)'
;MMITQDSMQHDADASIGIYTKLEQDIYAKLIDTLKHTRYSKVDKNNALAWQLEQLSKMGVLTESVVSMAAKFTKTSKKSLEHLIKENGIQIVDEVDDDLKHKLHKKVAVSPDIRNTINSMMNQTWKDLDNSVNESLLTRNTQNNAALRAYQGIIKQTTLETVTGLKTHERAFADTVYKWIGAGLSSPLTDKGGHHWSLEGYSRMVIQTTAHQTFNNLRLKRMQDYGTHLAVMTSHPASRPACAYIQGQVVNVVPPGNQYYNDKYDSIYNHGYGKPAGTQGINCGHELIPFIDGVNTNNQPQYDPDEAIAKGKVVQKQRSRERAIRATKKQLAAAQELGDEQGVQHYKSQLANQQKSVRELVKNHDFLARDYSREKVVLGPQKQYNKAKLRLDQRHTLAQIKSGAWGTKVNADKQAPHMKSTHGKGKSYFDDSVDAQKLVDKYTGKGKLIEQKNGFSNRELVTGVKLPGKVITLDGTGLPITGFTIHHSKQRTHVVPYAKKE
;
A
#
# COMPACT_ATOMS: atom_id res chain seq x y z
N MET A 1 -0.33 0.86 -21.04
CA MET A 1 -1.11 -0.16 -20.31
C MET A 1 -2.47 0.48 -20.09
N MET A 2 -3.56 -0.22 -20.41
CA MET A 2 -4.90 0.36 -20.29
C MET A 2 -5.26 0.55 -18.81
N ILE A 3 -5.79 1.70 -18.43
CA ILE A 3 -6.21 2.00 -17.07
C ILE A 3 -7.58 1.40 -16.80
N THR A 4 -7.65 0.54 -15.80
CA THR A 4 -8.86 -0.17 -15.40
C THR A 4 -9.22 0.19 -13.97
N GLN A 5 -10.44 -0.15 -13.53
CA GLN A 5 -10.79 0.03 -12.13
C GLN A 5 -9.89 -0.84 -11.21
N ASP A 6 -9.45 -2.00 -11.68
CA ASP A 6 -8.51 -2.85 -10.96
C ASP A 6 -7.11 -2.21 -10.82
N SER A 7 -6.59 -1.55 -11.87
CA SER A 7 -5.32 -0.83 -11.75
C SER A 7 -5.45 0.38 -10.82
N MET A 8 -6.59 1.10 -10.86
CA MET A 8 -6.89 2.15 -9.89
C MET A 8 -6.93 1.61 -8.46
N GLN A 9 -7.52 0.43 -8.24
CA GLN A 9 -7.58 -0.20 -6.93
C GLN A 9 -6.19 -0.68 -6.45
N HIS A 10 -5.31 -1.09 -7.36
CA HIS A 10 -3.91 -1.40 -7.05
C HIS A 10 -3.18 -0.16 -6.52
N ASP A 11 -3.28 0.98 -7.21
CA ASP A 11 -2.62 2.23 -6.79
C ASP A 11 -3.22 2.80 -5.50
N ALA A 12 -4.52 2.59 -5.30
CA ALA A 12 -5.19 2.86 -4.04
C ALA A 12 -4.59 2.01 -2.90
N ASP A 13 -4.42 0.70 -3.10
CA ASP A 13 -3.82 -0.19 -2.11
C ASP A 13 -2.36 0.19 -1.79
N ALA A 14 -1.59 0.65 -2.79
CA ALA A 14 -0.25 1.19 -2.58
C ALA A 14 -0.29 2.43 -1.68
N SER A 15 -1.21 3.36 -1.93
CA SER A 15 -1.40 4.58 -1.14
C SER A 15 -1.82 4.26 0.30
N ILE A 16 -2.74 3.31 0.48
CA ILE A 16 -3.19 2.83 1.81
C ILE A 16 -2.05 2.16 2.58
N GLY A 17 -1.16 1.47 1.87
CA GLY A 17 0.05 0.88 2.44
C GLY A 17 0.93 1.92 3.14
N ILE A 18 0.98 3.15 2.63
CA ILE A 18 1.73 4.26 3.26
C ILE A 18 1.09 4.61 4.61
N TYR A 19 -0.23 4.81 4.67
CA TYR A 19 -0.94 5.15 5.92
C TYR A 19 -0.81 4.05 6.97
N THR A 20 -0.98 2.79 6.53
CA THR A 20 -0.80 1.61 7.38
C THR A 20 0.61 1.57 7.95
N LYS A 21 1.62 1.88 7.15
CA LYS A 21 3.03 1.90 7.56
C LYS A 21 3.29 2.97 8.63
N LEU A 22 2.77 4.18 8.46
CA LEU A 22 2.92 5.27 9.44
C LEU A 22 2.36 4.86 10.80
N GLU A 23 1.14 4.29 10.83
CA GLU A 23 0.53 3.83 12.08
C GLU A 23 1.41 2.79 12.78
N GLN A 24 2.01 1.86 12.03
CA GLN A 24 2.93 0.86 12.59
C GLN A 24 4.24 1.49 13.09
N ASP A 25 4.82 2.46 12.39
CA ASP A 25 6.02 3.17 12.84
C ASP A 25 5.76 3.95 14.13
N ILE A 26 4.59 4.58 14.24
CA ILE A 26 4.16 5.26 15.46
C ILE A 26 4.07 4.27 16.60
N TYR A 27 3.35 3.15 16.44
CA TYR A 27 3.25 2.14 17.49
C TYR A 27 4.60 1.55 17.90
N ALA A 28 5.47 1.25 16.94
CA ALA A 28 6.83 0.81 17.23
C ALA A 28 7.58 1.85 18.09
N LYS A 29 7.43 3.14 17.78
CA LYS A 29 8.04 4.22 18.58
C LYS A 29 7.42 4.35 19.97
N LEU A 30 6.10 4.16 20.10
CA LEU A 30 5.43 4.13 21.40
C LEU A 30 6.02 3.00 22.26
N ILE A 31 6.06 1.78 21.73
CA ILE A 31 6.60 0.59 22.41
C ILE A 31 8.06 0.80 22.80
N ASP A 32 8.90 1.26 21.87
CA ASP A 32 10.31 1.59 22.11
C ASP A 32 10.46 2.53 23.31
N THR A 33 9.70 3.62 23.33
CA THR A 33 9.74 4.63 24.41
C THR A 33 9.37 4.02 25.77
N LEU A 34 8.37 3.14 25.81
CA LEU A 34 7.91 2.46 27.03
C LEU A 34 8.94 1.44 27.54
N LYS A 35 9.65 0.74 26.63
CA LYS A 35 10.66 -0.27 26.94
C LYS A 35 12.00 0.29 27.45
N HIS A 36 12.34 1.55 27.21
CA HIS A 36 13.60 2.17 27.69
C HIS A 36 13.66 2.34 29.21
N THR A 37 12.57 2.04 29.91
CA THR A 37 12.50 1.96 31.36
C THR A 37 12.83 0.54 31.81
N ARG A 38 13.35 0.34 33.03
CA ARG A 38 13.45 -1.01 33.64
C ARG A 38 12.05 -1.54 34.00
N TYR A 39 11.19 -1.70 33.00
CA TYR A 39 9.77 -2.05 33.18
C TYR A 39 9.61 -3.42 33.87
N SER A 40 10.59 -4.32 33.73
CA SER A 40 10.62 -5.60 34.43
C SER A 40 10.87 -5.52 35.94
N LYS A 41 11.13 -4.31 36.47
CA LYS A 41 11.27 -4.03 37.90
C LYS A 41 10.09 -3.26 38.47
N VAL A 42 9.05 -3.06 37.66
CA VAL A 42 7.87 -2.31 38.06
C VAL A 42 6.87 -3.25 38.70
N ASP A 43 6.38 -2.86 39.87
CA ASP A 43 5.39 -3.59 40.66
C ASP A 43 4.34 -2.62 41.22
N LYS A 44 3.44 -3.13 42.06
CA LYS A 44 2.38 -2.34 42.69
C LYS A 44 2.88 -1.12 43.49
N ASN A 45 4.11 -1.18 44.01
CA ASN A 45 4.66 -0.15 44.91
C ASN A 45 5.27 1.02 44.13
N ASN A 46 5.72 0.78 42.89
CA ASN A 46 6.40 1.80 42.09
C ASN A 46 5.73 2.10 40.72
N ALA A 47 4.58 1.47 40.42
CA ALA A 47 3.84 1.68 39.18
C ALA A 47 3.39 3.14 38.94
N LEU A 48 3.12 3.90 40.00
CA LEU A 48 2.82 5.34 39.89
C LEU A 48 4.07 6.15 39.53
N ALA A 49 5.23 5.81 40.09
CA ALA A 49 6.50 6.44 39.73
C ALA A 49 6.86 6.13 38.26
N TRP A 50 6.64 4.88 37.83
CA TRP A 50 6.77 4.51 36.41
C TRP A 50 5.85 5.33 35.50
N GLN A 51 4.59 5.53 35.89
CA GLN A 51 3.64 6.36 35.14
C GLN A 51 4.14 7.79 34.98
N LEU A 52 4.60 8.42 36.07
CA LEU A 52 5.16 9.77 36.03
C LEU A 52 6.39 9.85 35.12
N GLU A 53 7.27 8.84 35.18
CA GLU A 53 8.44 8.75 34.30
C GLU A 53 8.01 8.69 32.83
N GLN A 54 7.04 7.84 32.47
CA GLN A 54 6.58 7.72 31.09
C GLN A 54 5.90 8.99 30.59
N LEU A 55 5.15 9.68 31.46
CA LEU A 55 4.53 10.96 31.15
C LEU A 55 5.59 12.05 30.90
N SER A 56 6.71 12.03 31.61
CA SER A 56 7.81 12.99 31.38
C SER A 56 8.45 12.84 29.99
N LYS A 57 8.42 11.64 29.40
CA LYS A 57 8.92 11.35 28.03
C LYS A 57 8.00 11.87 26.92
N MET A 58 6.79 12.33 27.24
CA MET A 58 5.80 12.73 26.23
C MET A 58 6.29 13.86 25.31
N GLY A 59 7.09 14.80 25.79
CA GLY A 59 7.62 15.90 24.97
C GLY A 59 8.46 15.38 23.79
N VAL A 60 9.48 14.56 24.09
CA VAL A 60 10.35 13.95 23.06
C VAL A 60 9.57 13.02 22.14
N LEU A 61 8.61 12.28 22.69
CA LEU A 61 7.74 11.41 21.90
C LEU A 61 6.89 12.20 20.90
N THR A 62 6.34 13.33 21.34
CA THR A 62 5.55 14.24 20.49
C THR A 62 6.37 14.69 19.28
N GLU A 63 7.62 15.15 19.49
CA GLU A 63 8.51 15.55 18.40
C GLU A 63 8.76 14.42 17.40
N SER A 64 8.96 13.20 17.92
CA SER A 64 9.18 12.02 17.07
C SER A 64 7.95 11.71 16.22
N VAL A 65 6.73 11.76 16.79
CA VAL A 65 5.47 11.50 16.06
C VAL A 65 5.23 12.58 15.02
N VAL A 66 5.37 13.86 15.37
CA VAL A 66 5.20 14.98 14.44
C VAL A 66 6.22 14.90 13.30
N SER A 67 7.47 14.53 13.58
CA SER A 67 8.49 14.32 12.54
C SER A 67 8.14 13.17 11.58
N MET A 68 7.60 12.07 12.11
CA MET A 68 7.14 10.94 11.30
C MET A 68 5.95 11.33 10.42
N ALA A 69 4.95 12.02 10.98
CA ALA A 69 3.79 12.52 10.26
C ALA A 69 4.20 13.52 9.15
N ALA A 70 5.06 14.49 9.44
CA ALA A 70 5.50 15.49 8.46
C ALA A 70 6.26 14.88 7.26
N LYS A 71 7.10 13.86 7.50
CA LYS A 71 7.78 13.12 6.43
C LYS A 71 6.78 12.34 5.59
N PHE A 72 5.82 11.71 6.26
CA PHE A 72 4.76 10.94 5.62
C PHE A 72 3.87 11.79 4.70
N THR A 73 3.46 12.99 5.14
CA THR A 73 2.59 13.90 4.39
C THR A 73 3.07 14.16 2.97
N LYS A 74 4.40 14.29 2.77
CA LYS A 74 4.97 14.47 1.42
C LYS A 74 4.81 13.23 0.54
N THR A 75 5.06 12.04 1.11
CA THR A 75 4.96 10.78 0.37
C THR A 75 3.51 10.41 0.06
N SER A 76 2.59 10.61 1.01
CA SER A 76 1.17 10.36 0.78
C SER A 76 0.59 11.29 -0.28
N LYS A 77 0.92 12.60 -0.23
CA LYS A 77 0.47 13.56 -1.25
C LYS A 77 0.90 13.15 -2.66
N LYS A 78 2.16 12.77 -2.85
CA LYS A 78 2.66 12.32 -4.15
C LYS A 78 1.93 11.05 -4.64
N SER A 79 1.66 10.11 -3.74
CA SER A 79 0.92 8.87 -4.07
C SER A 79 -0.51 9.18 -4.54
N LEU A 80 -1.16 10.15 -3.88
CA LEU A 80 -2.50 10.61 -4.26
C LEU A 80 -2.49 11.41 -5.58
N GLU A 81 -1.45 12.19 -5.83
CA GLU A 81 -1.27 12.88 -7.12
C GLU A 81 -1.16 11.88 -8.27
N HIS A 82 -0.44 10.78 -8.09
CA HIS A 82 -0.40 9.70 -9.08
C HIS A 82 -1.78 9.07 -9.26
N LEU A 83 -2.42 8.63 -8.17
CA LEU A 83 -3.72 7.97 -8.16
C LEU A 83 -4.83 8.80 -8.81
N ILE A 84 -4.79 10.13 -8.67
CA ILE A 84 -5.87 11.03 -9.11
C ILE A 84 -5.52 11.77 -10.38
N LYS A 85 -4.34 12.41 -10.44
CA LYS A 85 -3.99 13.30 -11.56
C LYS A 85 -3.42 12.53 -12.73
N GLU A 86 -2.39 11.73 -12.50
CA GLU A 86 -1.71 10.98 -13.58
C GLU A 86 -2.67 9.95 -14.18
N ASN A 87 -3.30 9.16 -13.31
CA ASN A 87 -4.33 8.21 -13.71
C ASN A 87 -5.57 8.90 -14.29
N GLY A 88 -5.98 10.05 -13.75
CA GLY A 88 -7.12 10.80 -14.27
C GLY A 88 -6.94 11.26 -15.72
N ILE A 89 -5.73 11.66 -16.10
CA ILE A 89 -5.41 12.01 -17.49
C ILE A 89 -5.54 10.76 -18.39
N GLN A 90 -5.00 9.62 -17.96
CA GLN A 90 -5.09 8.37 -18.72
C GLN A 90 -6.55 7.91 -18.90
N ILE A 91 -7.39 8.04 -17.87
CA ILE A 91 -8.82 7.71 -17.95
C ILE A 91 -9.50 8.56 -19.03
N VAL A 92 -9.19 9.86 -19.07
CA VAL A 92 -9.77 10.79 -20.04
C VAL A 92 -9.34 10.43 -21.46
N ASP A 93 -8.05 10.16 -21.66
CA ASP A 93 -7.50 9.79 -22.97
C ASP A 93 -8.16 8.51 -23.50
N GLU A 94 -8.32 7.48 -22.66
CA GLU A 94 -8.92 6.22 -23.08
C GLU A 94 -10.40 6.33 -23.45
N VAL A 95 -11.16 7.07 -22.65
CA VAL A 95 -12.59 7.26 -22.90
C VAL A 95 -12.80 8.19 -24.09
N ASP A 96 -11.91 9.16 -24.29
CA ASP A 96 -11.89 9.98 -25.48
C ASP A 96 -11.69 9.14 -26.75
N ASP A 97 -10.69 8.26 -26.75
CA ASP A 97 -10.42 7.37 -27.87
C ASP A 97 -11.61 6.44 -28.14
N ASP A 98 -12.18 5.81 -27.12
CA ASP A 98 -13.37 4.95 -27.25
C ASP A 98 -14.57 5.69 -27.86
N LEU A 99 -14.90 6.89 -27.34
CA LEU A 99 -16.02 7.68 -27.83
C LEU A 99 -15.77 8.22 -29.24
N LYS A 100 -14.54 8.64 -29.54
CA LYS A 100 -14.14 9.11 -30.87
C LYS A 100 -14.33 8.02 -31.92
N HIS A 101 -13.94 6.78 -31.60
CA HIS A 101 -14.11 5.65 -32.49
C HIS A 101 -15.58 5.28 -32.68
N LYS A 102 -16.38 5.24 -31.61
CA LYS A 102 -17.81 4.88 -31.67
C LYS A 102 -18.69 5.93 -32.34
N LEU A 103 -18.40 7.21 -32.16
CA LEU A 103 -19.21 8.33 -32.66
C LEU A 103 -18.66 8.93 -33.96
N HIS A 104 -17.51 8.46 -34.44
CA HIS A 104 -16.80 9.01 -35.60
C HIS A 104 -16.62 10.54 -35.53
N LYS A 105 -16.46 11.07 -34.32
CA LYS A 105 -16.39 12.51 -34.03
C LYS A 105 -15.20 12.78 -33.13
N LYS A 106 -14.52 13.91 -33.34
CA LYS A 106 -13.50 14.41 -32.40
C LYS A 106 -14.07 15.60 -31.64
N VAL A 107 -14.02 15.54 -30.31
CA VAL A 107 -14.43 16.64 -29.44
C VAL A 107 -13.21 17.15 -28.67
N ALA A 108 -13.09 18.46 -28.46
CA ALA A 108 -12.00 18.98 -27.62
C ALA A 108 -12.19 18.53 -26.15
N VAL A 109 -11.09 18.28 -25.45
CA VAL A 109 -11.13 18.00 -24.00
C VAL A 109 -11.51 19.28 -23.26
N SER A 110 -12.62 19.27 -22.51
CA SER A 110 -13.08 20.44 -21.77
C SER A 110 -12.08 20.86 -20.68
N PRO A 111 -11.85 22.18 -20.46
CA PRO A 111 -11.10 22.67 -19.30
C PRO A 111 -11.65 22.15 -17.96
N ASP A 112 -12.95 21.83 -17.89
CA ASP A 112 -13.61 21.31 -16.69
C ASP A 112 -13.08 19.95 -16.21
N ILE A 113 -12.47 19.17 -17.10
CA ILE A 113 -11.82 17.91 -16.71
C ILE A 113 -10.66 18.18 -15.76
N ARG A 114 -9.81 19.17 -16.06
CA ARG A 114 -8.70 19.55 -15.17
C ARG A 114 -9.22 20.10 -13.84
N ASN A 115 -10.30 20.88 -13.88
CA ASN A 115 -10.96 21.40 -12.68
C ASN A 115 -11.49 20.26 -11.80
N THR A 116 -12.11 19.24 -12.41
CA THR A 116 -12.62 18.05 -11.72
C THR A 116 -11.49 17.27 -11.06
N ILE A 117 -10.40 16.98 -11.78
CA ILE A 117 -9.22 16.29 -11.24
C ILE A 117 -8.63 17.05 -10.04
N ASN A 118 -8.46 18.37 -10.18
CA ASN A 118 -7.91 19.19 -9.11
C ASN A 118 -8.85 19.27 -7.89
N SER A 119 -10.16 19.37 -8.12
CA SER A 119 -11.17 19.35 -7.06
C SER A 119 -11.15 18.03 -6.29
N MET A 120 -11.11 16.90 -7.00
CA MET A 120 -11.01 15.57 -6.38
C MET A 120 -9.75 15.40 -5.55
N MET A 121 -8.60 15.84 -6.07
CA MET A 121 -7.35 15.83 -5.32
C MET A 121 -7.44 16.70 -4.06
N ASN A 122 -7.95 17.92 -4.18
CA ASN A 122 -8.05 18.86 -3.07
C ASN A 122 -9.01 18.35 -1.99
N GLN A 123 -10.16 17.80 -2.38
CA GLN A 123 -11.13 17.23 -1.46
C GLN A 123 -10.57 16.00 -0.74
N THR A 124 -9.99 15.06 -1.50
CA THR A 124 -9.35 13.87 -0.92
C THR A 124 -8.23 14.23 0.04
N TRP A 125 -7.40 15.21 -0.35
CA TRP A 125 -6.33 15.70 0.51
C TRP A 125 -6.90 16.32 1.78
N LYS A 126 -7.88 17.22 1.68
CA LYS A 126 -8.53 17.87 2.83
C LYS A 126 -9.14 16.87 3.80
N ASP A 127 -9.81 15.83 3.30
CA ASP A 127 -10.44 14.81 4.12
C ASP A 127 -9.42 14.01 4.94
N LEU A 128 -8.29 13.64 4.31
CA LEU A 128 -7.18 12.96 4.96
C LEU A 128 -6.39 13.89 5.89
N ASP A 129 -6.23 15.15 5.50
CA ASP A 129 -5.47 16.13 6.29
C ASP A 129 -6.16 16.40 7.62
N ASN A 130 -7.46 16.76 7.57
CA ASN A 130 -8.25 17.08 8.75
C ASN A 130 -8.39 15.90 9.71
N SER A 131 -8.57 14.68 9.19
CA SER A 131 -8.95 13.52 10.02
C SER A 131 -7.78 12.61 10.37
N VAL A 132 -6.65 12.73 9.65
CA VAL A 132 -5.47 11.88 9.85
C VAL A 132 -4.23 12.70 10.11
N ASN A 133 -3.83 13.57 9.19
CA ASN A 133 -2.54 14.27 9.31
C ASN A 133 -2.54 15.21 10.51
N GLU A 134 -3.54 16.08 10.65
CA GLU A 134 -3.66 17.03 11.75
C GLU A 134 -3.75 16.33 13.12
N SER A 135 -4.44 15.17 13.16
CA SER A 135 -4.53 14.34 14.37
C SER A 135 -3.18 13.78 14.84
N LEU A 136 -2.15 13.80 13.98
CA LEU A 136 -0.79 13.35 14.28
C LEU A 136 0.23 14.50 14.36
N LEU A 137 -0.02 15.60 13.65
CA LEU A 137 0.82 16.80 13.62
C LEU A 137 0.58 17.73 14.81
N THR A 138 -0.62 17.72 15.38
CA THR A 138 -0.94 18.57 16.53
C THR A 138 -0.05 18.24 17.73
N ARG A 139 0.50 19.29 18.34
CA ARG A 139 1.28 19.20 19.59
C ARG A 139 0.39 19.14 20.84
N ASN A 140 -0.91 19.39 20.69
CA ASN A 140 -1.85 19.23 21.79
C ASN A 140 -2.04 17.74 22.07
N THR A 141 -1.59 17.29 23.24
CA THR A 141 -1.59 15.88 23.63
C THR A 141 -3.00 15.26 23.68
N GLN A 142 -4.01 16.05 24.03
CA GLN A 142 -5.41 15.60 24.08
C GLN A 142 -5.98 15.35 22.68
N ASN A 143 -5.46 16.03 21.67
CA ASN A 143 -5.93 15.93 20.29
C ASN A 143 -5.03 15.06 19.41
N ASN A 144 -3.82 14.72 19.88
CA ASN A 144 -2.89 13.88 19.15
C ASN A 144 -3.23 12.39 19.34
N ALA A 145 -3.60 11.71 18.26
CA ALA A 145 -4.04 10.32 18.28
C ALA A 145 -2.99 9.36 18.86
N ALA A 146 -1.70 9.57 18.54
CA ALA A 146 -0.61 8.75 19.05
C ALA A 146 -0.38 8.96 20.55
N LEU A 147 -0.48 10.21 21.02
CA LEU A 147 -0.27 10.53 22.43
C LEU A 147 -1.45 10.09 23.29
N ARG A 148 -2.68 10.16 22.79
CA ARG A 148 -3.84 9.53 23.44
C ARG A 148 -3.64 8.03 23.61
N ALA A 149 -3.18 7.34 22.57
CA ALA A 149 -2.88 5.91 22.67
C ALA A 149 -1.78 5.64 23.71
N TYR A 150 -0.69 6.42 23.70
CA TYR A 150 0.39 6.32 24.68
C TYR A 150 -0.09 6.52 26.13
N GLN A 151 -0.83 7.59 26.39
CA GLN A 151 -1.42 7.87 27.71
C GLN A 151 -2.40 6.78 28.15
N GLY A 152 -3.23 6.30 27.22
CA GLY A 152 -4.16 5.20 27.44
C GLY A 152 -3.44 3.90 27.83
N ILE A 153 -2.33 3.60 27.15
CA ILE A 153 -1.48 2.44 27.48
C ILE A 153 -0.94 2.57 28.90
N ILE A 154 -0.34 3.72 29.23
CA ILE A 154 0.25 3.95 30.56
C ILE A 154 -0.82 3.86 31.65
N LYS A 155 -1.93 4.60 31.50
CA LYS A 155 -2.98 4.67 32.52
C LYS A 155 -3.58 3.29 32.81
N GLN A 156 -3.90 2.52 31.77
CA GLN A 156 -4.48 1.19 31.94
C GLN A 156 -3.46 0.21 32.52
N THR A 157 -2.21 0.24 32.04
CA THR A 157 -1.13 -0.61 32.59
C THR A 157 -0.91 -0.36 34.07
N THR A 158 -0.81 0.92 34.49
CA THR A 158 -0.63 1.28 35.90
C THR A 158 -1.81 0.84 36.75
N LEU A 159 -3.05 1.03 36.29
CA LEU A 159 -4.23 0.58 37.01
C LEU A 159 -4.23 -0.93 37.25
N GLU A 160 -3.98 -1.73 36.21
CA GLU A 160 -3.93 -3.20 36.30
C GLU A 160 -2.77 -3.68 37.19
N THR A 161 -1.65 -2.93 37.24
CA THR A 161 -0.50 -3.24 38.11
C THR A 161 -0.78 -2.91 39.57
N VAL A 162 -1.27 -1.70 39.87
CA VAL A 162 -1.52 -1.21 41.25
C VAL A 162 -2.59 -2.04 41.94
N THR A 163 -3.63 -2.45 41.20
CA THR A 163 -4.71 -3.30 41.71
C THR A 163 -4.26 -4.75 41.96
N GLY A 164 -3.06 -5.14 41.53
CA GLY A 164 -2.55 -6.50 41.66
C GLY A 164 -3.28 -7.52 40.77
N LEU A 165 -4.10 -7.07 39.82
CA LEU A 165 -4.81 -7.94 38.88
C LEU A 165 -3.84 -8.70 37.96
N LYS A 166 -2.71 -8.07 37.60
CA LYS A 166 -1.68 -8.64 36.74
C LYS A 166 -0.30 -8.14 37.15
N THR A 167 0.74 -8.88 36.75
CA THR A 167 2.11 -8.34 36.77
C THR A 167 2.21 -7.16 35.80
N HIS A 168 3.16 -6.26 36.03
CA HIS A 168 3.33 -5.08 35.18
C HIS A 168 3.59 -5.47 33.72
N GLU A 169 4.44 -6.47 33.49
CA GLU A 169 4.77 -6.93 32.14
C GLU A 169 3.54 -7.47 31.41
N ARG A 170 2.67 -8.22 32.11
CA ARG A 170 1.44 -8.74 31.50
C ARG A 170 0.42 -7.64 31.24
N ALA A 171 0.20 -6.75 32.21
CA ALA A 171 -0.67 -5.59 32.07
C ALA A 171 -0.24 -4.72 30.87
N PHE A 172 1.06 -4.50 30.74
CA PHE A 172 1.66 -3.74 29.66
C PHE A 172 1.43 -4.40 28.29
N ALA A 173 1.80 -5.68 28.17
CA ALA A 173 1.65 -6.43 26.92
C ALA A 173 0.18 -6.47 26.45
N ASP A 174 -0.75 -6.83 27.35
CA ASP A 174 -2.19 -6.87 27.05
C ASP A 174 -2.72 -5.53 26.57
N THR A 175 -2.32 -4.46 27.26
CA THR A 175 -2.77 -3.11 26.92
C THR A 175 -2.20 -2.68 25.57
N VAL A 176 -0.92 -2.94 25.29
CA VAL A 176 -0.32 -2.68 23.98
C VAL A 176 -1.08 -3.42 22.87
N TYR A 177 -1.40 -4.71 23.06
CA TYR A 177 -2.15 -5.48 22.07
C TYR A 177 -3.55 -4.96 21.82
N LYS A 178 -4.23 -4.50 22.87
CA LYS A 178 -5.56 -3.90 22.78
C LYS A 178 -5.54 -2.64 21.93
N TRP A 179 -4.63 -1.71 22.22
CA TRP A 179 -4.52 -0.45 21.47
C TRP A 179 -4.09 -0.68 20.02
N ILE A 180 -3.11 -1.56 19.78
CA ILE A 180 -2.66 -1.91 18.43
C ILE A 180 -3.76 -2.58 17.61
N GLY A 181 -4.54 -3.48 18.23
CA GLY A 181 -5.67 -4.14 17.57
C GLY A 181 -6.77 -3.15 17.17
N ALA A 182 -7.02 -2.14 18.01
CA ALA A 182 -7.98 -1.07 17.72
C ALA A 182 -7.49 -0.08 16.65
N GLY A 183 -6.17 0.13 16.55
CA GLY A 183 -5.55 1.16 15.71
C GLY A 183 -5.59 2.54 16.37
N LEU A 184 -4.91 3.52 15.78
CA LEU A 184 -4.93 4.89 16.29
C LEU A 184 -6.29 5.51 16.03
N SER A 185 -6.94 6.07 17.05
CA SER A 185 -8.27 6.68 16.91
C SER A 185 -8.19 8.03 16.22
N SER A 186 -8.95 8.17 15.12
CA SER A 186 -9.23 9.45 14.48
C SER A 186 -10.15 10.33 15.37
N PRO A 187 -10.33 11.62 15.02
CA PRO A 187 -11.37 12.46 15.62
C PRO A 187 -12.80 12.05 15.24
N LEU A 188 -12.97 11.15 14.27
CA LEU A 188 -14.27 10.78 13.73
C LEU A 188 -14.92 9.68 14.57
N THR A 189 -16.21 9.88 14.83
CA THR A 189 -17.06 8.94 15.58
C THR A 189 -18.26 8.61 14.72
N ASP A 190 -18.57 7.31 14.58
CA ASP A 190 -19.77 6.89 13.86
C ASP A 190 -21.04 7.13 14.68
N LYS A 191 -22.21 6.92 14.05
CA LYS A 191 -23.51 7.09 14.70
C LYS A 191 -23.72 6.13 15.90
N GLY A 192 -22.97 5.04 15.96
CA GLY A 192 -22.99 4.08 17.06
C GLY A 192 -22.02 4.42 18.19
N GLY A 193 -21.30 5.55 18.11
CA GLY A 193 -20.33 5.97 19.12
C GLY A 193 -18.93 5.34 18.96
N HIS A 194 -18.67 4.60 17.88
CA HIS A 194 -17.35 4.00 17.67
C HIS A 194 -16.42 4.97 16.96
N HIS A 195 -15.21 5.11 17.49
CA HIS A 195 -14.16 5.87 16.83
C HIS A 195 -13.62 5.12 15.61
N TRP A 196 -13.48 5.84 14.50
CA TRP A 196 -12.77 5.32 13.34
C TRP A 196 -11.27 5.26 13.62
N SER A 197 -10.61 4.17 13.22
CA SER A 197 -9.16 4.14 13.18
C SER A 197 -8.62 4.96 12.00
N LEU A 198 -7.41 5.49 12.13
CA LEU A 198 -6.72 6.22 11.05
C LEU A 198 -6.56 5.35 9.79
N GLU A 199 -6.15 4.08 9.94
CA GLU A 199 -6.12 3.12 8.82
C GLU A 199 -7.51 2.91 8.20
N GLY A 200 -8.54 2.70 9.02
CA GLY A 200 -9.89 2.41 8.55
C GLY A 200 -10.48 3.56 7.74
N TYR A 201 -10.32 4.79 8.24
CA TYR A 201 -10.80 5.98 7.57
C TYR A 201 -10.00 6.29 6.29
N SER A 202 -8.67 6.29 6.36
CA SER A 202 -7.82 6.54 5.18
C SER A 202 -8.08 5.53 4.06
N ARG A 203 -8.28 4.25 4.39
CA ARG A 203 -8.67 3.22 3.43
C ARG A 203 -10.00 3.54 2.75
N MET A 204 -11.02 3.92 3.52
CA MET A 204 -12.34 4.24 2.98
C MET A 204 -12.27 5.43 2.01
N VAL A 205 -11.58 6.51 2.40
CA VAL A 205 -11.41 7.71 1.55
C VAL A 205 -10.67 7.34 0.27
N ILE A 206 -9.50 6.69 0.36
CA ILE A 206 -8.67 6.39 -0.81
C ILE A 206 -9.37 5.43 -1.79
N GLN A 207 -10.04 4.38 -1.29
CA GLN A 207 -10.78 3.45 -2.15
C GLN A 207 -11.95 4.15 -2.86
N THR A 208 -12.68 5.00 -2.14
CA THR A 208 -13.78 5.79 -2.71
C THR A 208 -13.26 6.77 -3.75
N THR A 209 -12.17 7.47 -3.48
CA THR A 209 -11.54 8.41 -4.42
C THR A 209 -11.08 7.71 -5.70
N ALA A 210 -10.48 6.53 -5.60
CA ALA A 210 -10.04 5.78 -6.77
C ALA A 210 -11.23 5.43 -7.69
N HIS A 211 -12.30 4.89 -7.10
CA HIS A 211 -13.54 4.59 -7.81
C HIS A 211 -14.19 5.84 -8.43
N GLN A 212 -14.30 6.92 -7.66
CA GLN A 212 -14.90 8.17 -8.13
C GLN A 212 -14.07 8.82 -9.24
N THR A 213 -12.73 8.82 -9.13
CA THR A 213 -11.85 9.34 -10.19
C THR A 213 -12.08 8.60 -11.50
N PHE A 214 -12.17 7.27 -11.43
CA PHE A 214 -12.43 6.43 -12.60
C PHE A 214 -13.79 6.76 -13.25
N ASN A 215 -14.87 6.76 -12.49
CA ASN A 215 -16.21 6.94 -13.06
C ASN A 215 -16.55 8.40 -13.39
N ASN A 216 -16.20 9.37 -12.54
CA ASN A 216 -16.62 10.76 -12.76
C ASN A 216 -15.91 11.39 -13.97
N LEU A 217 -14.66 11.01 -14.25
CA LEU A 217 -13.94 11.49 -15.44
C LEU A 217 -14.49 10.86 -16.71
N ARG A 218 -14.88 9.57 -16.67
CA ARG A 218 -15.66 8.90 -17.72
C ARG A 218 -16.95 9.66 -18.01
N LEU A 219 -17.75 9.94 -16.98
CA LEU A 219 -19.00 10.68 -17.10
C LEU A 219 -18.80 12.10 -17.64
N LYS A 220 -17.75 12.79 -17.21
CA LYS A 220 -17.42 14.13 -17.73
C LYS A 220 -17.04 14.07 -19.20
N ARG A 221 -16.24 13.09 -19.62
CA ARG A 221 -15.89 12.93 -21.03
C ARG A 221 -17.11 12.54 -21.87
N MET A 222 -17.97 11.67 -21.37
CA MET A 222 -19.25 11.35 -22.01
C MET A 222 -20.12 12.59 -22.23
N GLN A 223 -20.18 13.47 -21.22
CA GLN A 223 -20.92 14.73 -21.30
C GLN A 223 -20.39 15.63 -22.42
N ASP A 224 -19.07 15.73 -22.59
CA ASP A 224 -18.46 16.51 -23.67
C ASP A 224 -18.89 16.00 -25.06
N TYR A 225 -19.05 14.68 -25.22
CA TYR A 225 -19.54 14.05 -26.45
C TYR A 225 -21.06 14.13 -26.63
N GLY A 226 -21.81 14.64 -25.65
CA GLY A 226 -23.28 14.64 -25.67
C GLY A 226 -23.89 13.26 -25.47
N THR A 227 -23.18 12.38 -24.76
CA THR A 227 -23.67 11.03 -24.42
C THR A 227 -24.12 10.99 -22.96
N HIS A 228 -25.34 10.53 -22.73
CA HIS A 228 -26.02 10.60 -21.43
C HIS A 228 -26.53 9.25 -20.92
N LEU A 229 -26.16 8.17 -21.61
CA LEU A 229 -26.46 6.80 -21.25
C LEU A 229 -25.16 6.03 -20.97
N ALA A 230 -25.19 5.20 -19.94
CA ALA A 230 -24.14 4.24 -19.64
C ALA A 230 -24.74 2.87 -19.41
N VAL A 231 -23.96 1.81 -19.60
CA VAL A 231 -24.24 0.52 -18.97
C VAL A 231 -23.55 0.51 -17.61
N MET A 232 -24.32 0.29 -16.55
CA MET A 232 -23.75 0.03 -15.23
C MET A 232 -23.33 -1.43 -15.17
N THR A 233 -22.08 -1.71 -14.80
CA THR A 233 -21.64 -3.10 -14.66
C THR A 233 -22.44 -3.83 -13.59
N SER A 234 -22.32 -5.16 -13.57
CA SER A 234 -23.07 -6.02 -12.65
C SER A 234 -22.15 -7.01 -11.96
N HIS A 235 -22.49 -7.37 -10.74
CA HIS A 235 -21.78 -8.41 -9.99
C HIS A 235 -22.72 -9.10 -8.99
N PRO A 236 -22.42 -10.35 -8.61
CA PRO A 236 -23.35 -11.16 -7.80
C PRO A 236 -23.60 -10.63 -6.38
N ALA A 237 -22.84 -9.67 -5.87
CA ALA A 237 -22.96 -9.20 -4.48
C ALA A 237 -23.06 -7.68 -4.39
N SER A 238 -24.30 -7.15 -4.35
CA SER A 238 -24.59 -5.72 -4.43
C SER A 238 -25.24 -5.17 -3.17
N ARG A 239 -25.07 -3.87 -2.93
CA ARG A 239 -25.87 -3.17 -1.90
C ARG A 239 -27.28 -2.89 -2.43
N PRO A 240 -28.27 -2.61 -1.54
CA PRO A 240 -29.65 -2.33 -1.95
C PRO A 240 -29.76 -1.24 -3.03
N ALA A 241 -29.02 -0.13 -2.87
CA ALA A 241 -29.04 0.97 -3.84
C ALA A 241 -28.41 0.66 -5.21
N CYS A 242 -27.74 -0.49 -5.39
CA CYS A 242 -27.19 -0.88 -6.68
C CYS A 242 -27.87 -2.12 -7.25
N ALA A 243 -28.50 -2.95 -6.41
CA ALA A 243 -28.97 -4.28 -6.78
C ALA A 243 -30.01 -4.26 -7.91
N TYR A 244 -30.91 -3.28 -7.91
CA TYR A 244 -31.98 -3.14 -8.91
C TYR A 244 -31.55 -2.45 -10.21
N ILE A 245 -30.46 -1.68 -10.19
CA ILE A 245 -30.02 -0.86 -11.34
C ILE A 245 -28.76 -1.41 -12.03
N GLN A 246 -27.99 -2.27 -11.35
CA GLN A 246 -26.81 -2.89 -11.95
C GLN A 246 -27.17 -3.71 -13.20
N GLY A 247 -26.23 -3.79 -14.15
CA GLY A 247 -26.42 -4.56 -15.37
C GLY A 247 -27.40 -3.94 -16.37
N GLN A 248 -27.99 -2.78 -16.07
CA GLN A 248 -28.93 -2.08 -16.94
C GLN A 248 -28.22 -0.95 -17.70
N VAL A 249 -28.83 -0.54 -18.81
CA VAL A 249 -28.56 0.78 -19.40
C VAL A 249 -29.24 1.82 -18.51
N VAL A 250 -28.50 2.87 -18.16
CA VAL A 250 -28.91 3.88 -17.18
C VAL A 250 -28.69 5.28 -17.73
N ASN A 251 -29.60 6.18 -17.38
CA ASN A 251 -29.37 7.61 -17.48
C ASN A 251 -28.33 8.04 -16.45
N VAL A 252 -27.30 8.77 -16.91
CA VAL A 252 -26.30 9.42 -16.04
C VAL A 252 -26.66 10.88 -15.74
N VAL A 253 -27.89 11.27 -16.10
CA VAL A 253 -28.54 12.55 -15.80
C VAL A 253 -29.82 12.31 -14.98
N PRO A 254 -30.27 13.28 -14.16
CA PRO A 254 -31.48 13.11 -13.38
C PRO A 254 -32.75 13.15 -14.26
N PRO A 255 -33.88 12.57 -13.80
CA PRO A 255 -35.18 12.77 -14.45
C PRO A 255 -35.52 14.26 -14.62
N GLY A 256 -36.17 14.60 -15.73
CA GLY A 256 -36.50 16.00 -16.08
C GLY A 256 -35.35 16.78 -16.70
N ASN A 257 -34.15 16.20 -16.85
CA ASN A 257 -33.10 16.77 -17.68
C ASN A 257 -33.47 16.66 -19.17
N GLN A 258 -33.12 17.64 -19.99
CA GLN A 258 -33.42 17.63 -21.44
C GLN A 258 -32.81 16.43 -22.20
N TYR A 259 -31.76 15.82 -21.64
CA TYR A 259 -31.10 14.64 -22.22
C TYR A 259 -31.53 13.32 -21.59
N TYR A 260 -32.53 13.35 -20.70
CA TYR A 260 -33.09 12.15 -20.10
C TYR A 260 -33.83 11.31 -21.15
N ASN A 261 -33.60 10.01 -21.13
CA ASN A 261 -34.31 9.05 -21.98
C ASN A 261 -35.24 8.19 -21.13
N ASP A 262 -36.55 8.33 -21.36
CA ASP A 262 -37.62 7.65 -20.61
C ASP A 262 -37.59 6.11 -20.73
N LYS A 263 -36.83 5.56 -21.68
CA LYS A 263 -36.62 4.11 -21.82
C LYS A 263 -35.80 3.51 -20.67
N TYR A 264 -35.00 4.33 -19.97
CA TYR A 264 -34.03 3.86 -18.98
C TYR A 264 -34.19 4.54 -17.63
N ASP A 265 -33.89 3.81 -16.55
CA ASP A 265 -33.87 4.39 -15.21
C ASP A 265 -32.62 5.29 -15.01
N SER A 266 -32.64 6.17 -14.02
CA SER A 266 -31.52 7.09 -13.71
C SER A 266 -30.76 6.64 -12.47
N ILE A 267 -29.43 6.77 -12.49
CA ILE A 267 -28.59 6.56 -11.29
C ILE A 267 -29.00 7.49 -10.14
N TYR A 268 -29.63 8.64 -10.41
CA TYR A 268 -30.11 9.57 -9.40
C TYR A 268 -31.31 9.02 -8.61
N ASN A 269 -32.14 8.18 -9.22
CA ASN A 269 -33.23 7.48 -8.53
C ASN A 269 -32.69 6.46 -7.51
N HIS A 270 -31.42 6.07 -7.67
CA HIS A 270 -30.70 5.15 -6.80
C HIS A 270 -29.72 5.85 -5.86
N GLY A 271 -29.94 7.14 -5.60
CA GLY A 271 -29.22 7.91 -4.60
C GLY A 271 -27.79 8.30 -4.99
N TYR A 272 -27.49 8.38 -6.28
CA TYR A 272 -26.22 8.94 -6.76
C TYR A 272 -25.89 10.28 -6.07
N GLY A 273 -24.63 10.46 -5.69
CA GLY A 273 -24.16 11.60 -4.91
C GLY A 273 -24.31 11.45 -3.38
N LYS A 274 -25.03 10.43 -2.89
CA LYS A 274 -25.09 10.10 -1.46
C LYS A 274 -24.09 8.99 -1.11
N PRO A 275 -23.48 8.98 0.09
CA PRO A 275 -22.54 7.93 0.49
C PRO A 275 -23.09 6.50 0.35
N ALA A 276 -24.35 6.29 0.74
CA ALA A 276 -24.99 4.97 0.69
C ALA A 276 -25.65 4.63 -0.66
N GLY A 277 -25.89 5.61 -1.54
CA GLY A 277 -26.51 5.42 -2.85
C GLY A 277 -25.50 5.02 -3.93
N THR A 278 -25.96 4.65 -5.13
CA THR A 278 -25.10 4.14 -6.22
C THR A 278 -23.90 5.05 -6.51
N GLN A 279 -22.76 4.44 -6.89
CA GLN A 279 -21.46 5.12 -7.04
C GLN A 279 -20.94 5.86 -5.77
N GLY A 280 -21.58 5.65 -4.62
CA GLY A 280 -21.11 6.12 -3.31
C GLY A 280 -19.92 5.33 -2.72
N ILE A 281 -19.70 5.45 -1.41
CA ILE A 281 -18.51 4.91 -0.73
C ILE A 281 -18.34 3.41 -0.96
N ASN A 282 -17.11 2.97 -1.25
CA ASN A 282 -16.75 1.57 -1.51
C ASN A 282 -17.56 0.87 -2.62
N CYS A 283 -18.20 1.61 -3.52
CA CYS A 283 -18.84 1.03 -4.71
C CYS A 283 -17.77 0.55 -5.70
N GLY A 284 -18.07 -0.52 -6.44
CA GLY A 284 -17.19 -1.10 -7.46
C GLY A 284 -17.82 -1.18 -8.84
N HIS A 285 -18.99 -0.57 -9.06
CA HIS A 285 -19.66 -0.59 -10.35
C HIS A 285 -19.06 0.43 -11.31
N GLU A 286 -18.70 0.00 -12.51
CA GLU A 286 -18.23 0.89 -13.57
C GLU A 286 -19.43 1.40 -14.38
N LEU A 287 -19.31 2.62 -14.89
CA LEU A 287 -20.23 3.19 -15.86
C LEU A 287 -19.52 3.22 -17.22
N ILE A 288 -20.00 2.37 -18.13
CA ILE A 288 -19.45 2.20 -19.48
C ILE A 288 -20.30 3.01 -20.45
N PRO A 289 -19.74 3.91 -21.27
CA PRO A 289 -20.54 4.69 -22.23
C PRO A 289 -21.41 3.80 -23.14
N PHE A 290 -22.66 4.20 -23.32
CA PHE A 290 -23.65 3.46 -24.12
C PHE A 290 -24.37 4.39 -25.10
N ILE A 291 -24.49 3.95 -26.36
CA ILE A 291 -25.21 4.63 -27.43
C ILE A 291 -26.37 3.72 -27.85
N ASP A 292 -27.59 4.20 -27.64
CA ASP A 292 -28.80 3.44 -27.99
C ASP A 292 -28.87 3.19 -29.51
N GLY A 293 -29.24 1.98 -29.90
CA GLY A 293 -29.24 1.52 -31.29
C GLY A 293 -27.87 1.16 -31.88
N VAL A 294 -26.76 1.45 -31.20
CA VAL A 294 -25.40 1.07 -31.63
C VAL A 294 -24.78 0.02 -30.73
N ASN A 295 -24.90 0.19 -29.41
CA ASN A 295 -24.36 -0.75 -28.44
C ASN A 295 -25.38 -1.82 -28.06
N THR A 296 -24.89 -3.03 -27.77
CA THR A 296 -25.68 -4.10 -27.14
C THR A 296 -25.23 -4.26 -25.70
N ASN A 297 -26.19 -4.34 -24.77
CA ASN A 297 -25.89 -4.61 -23.36
C ASN A 297 -25.75 -6.12 -23.14
N ASN A 298 -24.54 -6.55 -22.77
CA ASN A 298 -24.22 -7.96 -22.49
C ASN A 298 -23.93 -8.21 -21.00
N GLN A 299 -24.33 -7.30 -20.10
CA GLN A 299 -24.11 -7.50 -18.67
C GLN A 299 -24.96 -8.65 -18.14
N PRO A 300 -24.37 -9.54 -17.32
CA PRO A 300 -25.16 -10.56 -16.64
C PRO A 300 -26.20 -9.90 -15.72
N GLN A 301 -27.35 -10.54 -15.61
CA GLN A 301 -28.41 -10.10 -14.71
C GLN A 301 -28.38 -10.95 -13.45
N TYR A 302 -28.59 -10.31 -12.31
CA TYR A 302 -28.65 -10.97 -11.01
C TYR A 302 -29.95 -10.60 -10.33
N ASP A 303 -30.54 -11.56 -9.61
CA ASP A 303 -31.68 -11.27 -8.76
C ASP A 303 -31.28 -10.23 -7.69
N PRO A 304 -32.02 -9.11 -7.54
CA PRO A 304 -31.64 -8.05 -6.62
C PRO A 304 -31.60 -8.51 -5.15
N ASP A 305 -32.55 -9.34 -4.72
CA ASP A 305 -32.65 -9.79 -3.33
C ASP A 305 -31.52 -10.76 -2.99
N GLU A 306 -31.21 -11.68 -3.92
CA GLU A 306 -30.04 -12.55 -3.83
C GLU A 306 -28.74 -11.73 -3.80
N ALA A 307 -28.60 -10.72 -4.66
CA ALA A 307 -27.41 -9.87 -4.69
C ALA A 307 -27.21 -9.11 -3.38
N ILE A 308 -28.30 -8.61 -2.76
CA ILE A 308 -28.28 -7.97 -1.44
C ILE A 308 -27.87 -8.96 -0.36
N ALA A 309 -28.40 -10.18 -0.39
CA ALA A 309 -28.02 -11.24 0.56
C ALA A 309 -26.54 -11.60 0.43
N LYS A 310 -26.03 -11.79 -0.79
CA LYS A 310 -24.61 -12.03 -1.09
C LYS A 310 -23.72 -10.86 -0.64
N GLY A 311 -24.20 -9.62 -0.81
CA GLY A 311 -23.54 -8.41 -0.29
C GLY A 311 -23.30 -8.46 1.23
N LYS A 312 -24.25 -8.98 2.01
CA LYS A 312 -24.08 -9.18 3.47
C LYS A 312 -22.99 -10.21 3.77
N VAL A 313 -22.83 -11.25 2.94
CA VAL A 313 -21.74 -12.24 3.09
C VAL A 313 -20.39 -11.64 2.77
N VAL A 314 -20.28 -10.80 1.73
CA VAL A 314 -19.06 -10.04 1.44
C VAL A 314 -18.66 -9.18 2.64
N GLN A 315 -19.62 -8.52 3.30
CA GLN A 315 -19.32 -7.74 4.52
C GLN A 315 -18.79 -8.60 5.67
N LYS A 316 -19.27 -9.85 5.83
CA LYS A 316 -18.70 -10.82 6.78
C LYS A 316 -17.25 -11.14 6.42
N GLN A 317 -16.93 -11.35 5.14
CA GLN A 317 -15.54 -11.53 4.70
C GLN A 317 -14.68 -10.31 5.05
N ARG A 318 -15.14 -9.09 4.74
CA ARG A 318 -14.40 -7.85 5.06
C ARG A 318 -14.16 -7.68 6.56
N SER A 319 -15.08 -8.14 7.40
CA SER A 319 -14.88 -8.18 8.86
C SER A 319 -13.75 -9.13 9.25
N ARG A 320 -13.72 -10.35 8.69
CA ARG A 320 -12.65 -11.33 8.96
C ARG A 320 -11.29 -10.84 8.48
N GLU A 321 -11.23 -10.18 7.31
CA GLU A 321 -9.99 -9.59 6.78
C GLU A 321 -9.46 -8.46 7.69
N ARG A 322 -10.35 -7.62 8.25
CA ARG A 322 -9.98 -6.61 9.26
C ARG A 322 -9.39 -7.27 10.51
N ALA A 323 -10.03 -8.33 11.01
CA ALA A 323 -9.55 -9.07 12.17
C ALA A 323 -8.15 -9.67 11.91
N ILE A 324 -7.92 -10.25 10.72
CA ILE A 324 -6.59 -10.75 10.31
C ILE A 324 -5.54 -9.65 10.36
N ARG A 325 -5.84 -8.44 9.85
CA ARG A 325 -4.91 -7.31 9.92
C ARG A 325 -4.60 -6.93 11.37
N ALA A 326 -5.61 -6.81 12.22
CA ALA A 326 -5.44 -6.52 13.64
C ALA A 326 -4.54 -7.57 14.34
N THR A 327 -4.83 -8.86 14.14
CA THR A 327 -4.04 -9.96 14.72
C THR A 327 -2.60 -9.98 14.19
N LYS A 328 -2.36 -9.65 12.92
CA LYS A 328 -0.99 -9.52 12.40
C LYS A 328 -0.21 -8.38 13.07
N LYS A 329 -0.86 -7.24 13.36
CA LYS A 329 -0.23 -6.14 14.11
C LYS A 329 0.06 -6.56 15.56
N GLN A 330 -0.86 -7.25 16.21
CA GLN A 330 -0.69 -7.77 17.57
C GLN A 330 0.43 -8.81 17.65
N LEU A 331 0.53 -9.71 16.67
CA LEU A 331 1.63 -10.66 16.55
C LEU A 331 2.97 -9.93 16.43
N ALA A 332 3.07 -8.89 15.60
CA ALA A 332 4.29 -8.10 15.47
C ALA A 332 4.66 -7.40 16.79
N ALA A 333 3.67 -6.86 17.50
CA ALA A 333 3.88 -6.29 18.83
C ALA A 333 4.37 -7.34 19.84
N ALA A 334 3.81 -8.56 19.81
CA ALA A 334 4.25 -9.63 20.70
C ALA A 334 5.71 -10.03 20.46
N GLN A 335 6.11 -10.09 19.19
CA GLN A 335 7.51 -10.31 18.81
C GLN A 335 8.43 -9.18 19.29
N GLU A 336 8.01 -7.93 19.12
CA GLU A 336 8.76 -6.76 19.58
C GLU A 336 8.91 -6.72 21.11
N LEU A 337 7.90 -7.19 21.83
CA LEU A 337 7.91 -7.27 23.30
C LEU A 337 8.70 -8.48 23.83
N GLY A 338 8.98 -9.48 22.99
CA GLY A 338 9.56 -10.75 23.45
C GLY A 338 8.58 -11.61 24.27
N ASP A 339 7.27 -11.38 24.13
CA ASP A 339 6.24 -12.19 24.80
C ASP A 339 5.99 -13.47 23.99
N GLU A 340 6.71 -14.55 24.34
CA GLU A 340 6.58 -15.84 23.67
C GLU A 340 5.16 -16.41 23.74
N GLN A 341 4.46 -16.21 24.87
CA GLN A 341 3.08 -16.66 25.02
C GLN A 341 2.15 -15.89 24.09
N GLY A 342 2.30 -14.56 24.04
CA GLY A 342 1.59 -13.70 23.10
C GLY A 342 1.86 -14.08 21.64
N VAL A 343 3.12 -14.40 21.29
CA VAL A 343 3.48 -14.87 19.94
C VAL A 343 2.75 -16.16 19.60
N GLN A 344 2.73 -17.16 20.49
CA GLN A 344 2.01 -18.41 20.22
C GLN A 344 0.50 -18.20 20.12
N HIS A 345 -0.07 -17.39 21.02
CA HIS A 345 -1.48 -17.04 21.01
C HIS A 345 -1.90 -16.41 19.67
N TYR A 346 -1.22 -15.34 19.24
CA TYR A 346 -1.59 -14.63 18.00
C TYR A 346 -1.25 -15.42 16.74
N LYS A 347 -0.24 -16.30 16.74
CA LYS A 347 -0.02 -17.25 15.65
C LYS A 347 -1.20 -18.22 15.49
N SER A 348 -1.66 -18.80 16.60
CA SER A 348 -2.83 -19.70 16.62
C SER A 348 -4.09 -18.97 16.16
N GLN A 349 -4.35 -17.78 16.72
CA GLN A 349 -5.49 -16.95 16.34
C GLN A 349 -5.47 -16.58 14.85
N LEU A 350 -4.31 -16.16 14.33
CA LEU A 350 -4.13 -15.83 12.92
C LEU A 350 -4.41 -17.04 12.01
N ALA A 351 -3.90 -18.22 12.37
CA ALA A 351 -4.15 -19.45 11.62
C ALA A 351 -5.64 -19.80 11.57
N ASN A 352 -6.35 -19.65 12.70
CA ASN A 352 -7.79 -19.89 12.81
C ASN A 352 -8.60 -18.89 11.99
N GLN A 353 -8.28 -17.59 12.06
CA GLN A 353 -8.95 -16.56 11.26
C GLN A 353 -8.75 -16.78 9.76
N GLN A 354 -7.52 -17.11 9.34
CA GLN A 354 -7.22 -17.41 7.94
C GLN A 354 -7.94 -18.67 7.47
N LYS A 355 -8.05 -19.71 8.33
CA LYS A 355 -8.87 -20.90 8.04
C LYS A 355 -10.34 -20.52 7.88
N SER A 356 -10.86 -19.69 8.77
CA SER A 356 -12.24 -19.20 8.71
C SER A 356 -12.53 -18.43 7.42
N VAL A 357 -11.60 -17.60 6.91
CA VAL A 357 -11.77 -16.95 5.59
C VAL A 357 -11.74 -17.96 4.46
N ARG A 358 -10.82 -18.94 4.49
CA ARG A 358 -10.77 -20.02 3.48
C ARG A 358 -12.07 -20.82 3.43
N GLU A 359 -12.64 -21.14 4.59
CA GLU A 359 -13.93 -21.85 4.69
C GLU A 359 -15.09 -21.00 4.17
N LEU A 360 -15.11 -19.69 4.47
CA LEU A 360 -16.12 -18.79 3.94
C LEU A 360 -16.10 -18.77 2.42
N VAL A 361 -14.91 -18.58 1.83
CA VAL A 361 -14.71 -18.51 0.39
C VAL A 361 -15.03 -19.87 -0.26
N LYS A 362 -14.61 -20.99 0.34
CA LYS A 362 -14.92 -22.33 -0.17
C LYS A 362 -16.42 -22.59 -0.27
N ASN A 363 -17.21 -22.07 0.67
CA ASN A 363 -18.65 -22.31 0.73
C ASN A 363 -19.47 -21.32 -0.11
N HIS A 364 -18.85 -20.36 -0.79
CA HIS A 364 -19.52 -19.32 -1.57
C HIS A 364 -18.73 -19.03 -2.86
N ASP A 365 -19.23 -19.52 -3.99
CA ASP A 365 -18.63 -19.40 -5.32
C ASP A 365 -18.39 -17.95 -5.79
N PHE A 366 -19.21 -17.01 -5.34
CA PHE A 366 -19.11 -15.58 -5.65
C PHE A 366 -18.05 -14.82 -4.82
N LEU A 367 -17.35 -15.49 -3.90
CA LEU A 367 -16.29 -14.89 -3.09
C LEU A 367 -14.91 -15.31 -3.60
N ALA A 368 -13.96 -14.38 -3.51
CA ALA A 368 -12.54 -14.65 -3.70
C ALA A 368 -11.75 -14.15 -2.49
N ARG A 369 -10.70 -14.89 -2.12
CA ARG A 369 -9.78 -14.44 -1.07
C ARG A 369 -8.81 -13.42 -1.62
N ASP A 370 -8.83 -12.23 -1.06
CA ASP A 370 -7.94 -11.14 -1.44
C ASP A 370 -6.86 -10.92 -0.36
N TYR A 371 -5.63 -11.30 -0.68
CA TYR A 371 -4.49 -11.16 0.22
C TYR A 371 -4.02 -9.71 0.38
N SER A 372 -4.29 -8.81 -0.57
CA SER A 372 -3.90 -7.39 -0.45
C SER A 372 -4.64 -6.76 0.73
N ARG A 373 -5.90 -7.15 0.92
CA ARG A 373 -6.74 -6.71 2.04
C ARG A 373 -6.30 -7.26 3.38
N GLU A 374 -5.56 -8.35 3.44
CA GLU A 374 -5.00 -8.88 4.69
C GLU A 374 -3.59 -8.34 4.98
N LYS A 375 -3.00 -7.58 4.06
CA LYS A 375 -1.61 -7.13 4.17
C LYS A 375 -1.47 -6.04 5.23
N VAL A 376 -0.43 -6.17 6.05
CA VAL A 376 0.07 -5.13 6.94
C VAL A 376 1.54 -4.92 6.63
N VAL A 377 1.97 -3.67 6.59
CA VAL A 377 3.38 -3.34 6.38
C VAL A 377 4.07 -3.36 7.74
N LEU A 378 4.61 -4.52 8.11
CA LEU A 378 5.22 -4.76 9.41
C LEU A 378 6.72 -4.40 9.44
N GLY A 379 7.17 -4.01 10.62
CA GLY A 379 8.52 -3.53 10.90
C GLY A 379 8.72 -2.08 10.49
N PRO A 380 9.84 -1.44 10.89
CA PRO A 380 10.32 -0.30 10.13
C PRO A 380 10.37 -0.77 8.67
N GLN A 381 10.16 0.13 7.71
CA GLN A 381 10.65 -0.21 6.38
C GLN A 381 12.10 -0.72 6.61
N LYS A 382 12.66 -1.49 5.69
CA LYS A 382 13.97 -1.02 5.28
C LYS A 382 13.74 0.40 4.78
N GLN A 383 13.61 1.37 5.70
CA GLN A 383 14.02 2.73 5.46
C GLN A 383 15.42 2.41 5.00
N TYR A 384 15.60 2.51 3.69
CA TYR A 384 16.87 2.80 3.11
C TYR A 384 17.29 4.08 3.83
N ASN A 385 17.82 3.90 5.04
CA ASN A 385 18.34 4.94 5.87
C ASN A 385 19.51 5.41 5.04
N LYS A 386 19.33 6.54 4.34
CA LYS A 386 20.43 7.24 3.69
C LYS A 386 21.58 7.51 4.67
N ALA A 387 21.30 7.46 5.98
CA ALA A 387 22.24 7.52 7.09
C ALA A 387 23.02 6.22 7.38
N LYS A 388 22.58 5.04 6.91
CA LYS A 388 23.28 3.74 7.09
C LYS A 388 23.92 3.17 5.82
N LEU A 389 23.66 3.76 4.64
CA LEU A 389 24.36 3.39 3.42
C LEU A 389 25.82 3.83 3.52
N ARG A 390 26.73 2.90 3.22
CA ARG A 390 28.14 3.23 2.99
C ARG A 390 28.23 4.26 1.85
N LEU A 391 29.29 5.07 1.85
CA LEU A 391 29.46 6.16 0.87
C LEU A 391 29.41 5.64 -0.58
N ASP A 392 29.97 4.45 -0.82
CA ASP A 392 29.95 3.76 -2.11
C ASP A 392 28.53 3.34 -2.54
N GLN A 393 27.72 2.81 -1.63
CA GLN A 393 26.33 2.42 -1.93
C GLN A 393 25.46 3.63 -2.29
N ARG A 394 25.69 4.77 -1.63
CA ARG A 394 25.03 6.03 -2.00
C ARG A 394 25.45 6.48 -3.40
N HIS A 395 26.72 6.34 -3.74
CA HIS A 395 27.25 6.65 -5.06
C HIS A 395 26.61 5.76 -6.14
N THR A 396 26.57 4.45 -5.95
CA THR A 396 25.93 3.51 -6.90
C THR A 396 24.47 3.87 -7.16
N LEU A 397 23.69 4.11 -6.11
CA LEU A 397 22.28 4.49 -6.25
C LEU A 397 22.09 5.83 -6.95
N ALA A 398 22.99 6.80 -6.70
CA ALA A 398 22.94 8.10 -7.38
C ALA A 398 23.22 7.97 -8.88
N GLN A 399 24.21 7.16 -9.29
CA GLN A 399 24.57 6.94 -10.69
C GLN A 399 23.50 6.17 -11.47
N ILE A 400 22.81 5.23 -10.82
CA ILE A 400 21.67 4.53 -11.43
C ILE A 400 20.49 5.48 -11.59
N LYS A 401 20.19 6.27 -10.55
CA LYS A 401 19.08 7.24 -10.58
C LYS A 401 19.30 8.34 -11.63
N SER A 402 20.54 8.77 -11.84
CA SER A 402 20.89 9.75 -12.88
C SER A 402 20.88 9.16 -14.29
N GLY A 403 20.76 7.83 -14.44
CA GLY A 403 20.86 7.13 -15.72
C GLY A 403 22.29 7.05 -16.26
N ALA A 404 23.30 7.40 -15.45
CA ALA A 404 24.71 7.22 -15.81
C ALA A 404 25.11 5.74 -15.84
N TRP A 405 24.51 4.92 -14.97
CA TRP A 405 24.70 3.47 -14.93
C TRP A 405 23.38 2.74 -15.24
N GLY A 406 23.41 1.85 -16.23
CA GLY A 406 22.27 1.05 -16.66
C GLY A 406 22.12 -0.22 -15.82
N THR A 407 20.88 -0.68 -15.69
CA THR A 407 20.49 -1.88 -14.92
C THR A 407 20.37 -3.14 -15.76
N LYS A 408 20.44 -3.03 -17.09
CA LYS A 408 20.36 -4.15 -18.03
C LYS A 408 21.75 -4.65 -18.41
N VAL A 409 21.97 -5.95 -18.32
CA VAL A 409 23.21 -6.61 -18.76
C VAL A 409 23.32 -6.50 -20.28
N ASN A 410 24.49 -6.08 -20.75
CA ASN A 410 24.85 -6.05 -22.15
C ASN A 410 25.37 -7.42 -22.58
N ALA A 411 24.69 -8.06 -23.53
CA ALA A 411 25.02 -9.42 -23.98
C ALA A 411 26.45 -9.53 -24.54
N ASP A 412 26.88 -8.58 -25.37
CA ASP A 412 28.21 -8.59 -26.01
C ASP A 412 29.34 -8.45 -24.98
N LYS A 413 29.09 -7.70 -23.90
CA LYS A 413 30.06 -7.55 -22.81
C LYS A 413 30.01 -8.71 -21.81
N GLN A 414 28.88 -9.41 -21.73
CA GLN A 414 28.76 -10.59 -20.88
C GLN A 414 29.36 -11.83 -21.54
N ALA A 415 29.26 -11.99 -22.87
CA ALA A 415 29.71 -13.18 -23.60
C ALA A 415 31.15 -13.63 -23.29
N PRO A 416 32.15 -12.74 -23.16
CA PRO A 416 33.52 -13.15 -22.82
C PRO A 416 33.67 -13.80 -21.43
N HIS A 417 32.63 -13.78 -20.60
CA HIS A 417 32.58 -14.27 -19.23
C HIS A 417 31.62 -15.45 -19.04
N MET A 418 31.15 -16.06 -20.13
CA MET A 418 30.32 -17.27 -20.11
C MET A 418 31.10 -18.45 -20.69
N LYS A 419 30.90 -19.65 -20.17
CA LYS A 419 31.68 -20.85 -20.51
C LYS A 419 31.64 -21.15 -22.01
N SER A 420 30.49 -21.03 -22.66
CA SER A 420 30.36 -21.31 -24.09
C SER A 420 31.08 -20.29 -24.99
N THR A 421 31.34 -19.07 -24.50
CA THR A 421 31.78 -17.94 -25.34
C THR A 421 33.04 -17.23 -24.83
N HIS A 422 33.67 -17.73 -23.76
CA HIS A 422 34.90 -17.15 -23.22
C HIS A 422 36.11 -17.42 -24.13
N GLY A 423 37.05 -16.48 -24.15
CA GLY A 423 38.34 -16.67 -24.81
C GLY A 423 39.32 -17.47 -23.94
N LYS A 424 40.31 -18.12 -24.58
CA LYS A 424 41.36 -18.89 -23.88
C LYS A 424 42.02 -18.04 -22.79
N GLY A 425 42.09 -18.59 -21.57
CA GLY A 425 42.66 -17.90 -20.40
C GLY A 425 41.74 -16.93 -19.66
N LYS A 426 40.47 -16.76 -20.08
CA LYS A 426 39.51 -15.89 -19.40
C LYS A 426 38.71 -16.63 -18.34
N SER A 427 38.39 -15.92 -17.26
CA SER A 427 37.46 -16.38 -16.22
C SER A 427 36.02 -16.39 -16.74
N TYR A 428 35.26 -17.43 -16.39
CA TYR A 428 33.90 -17.63 -16.88
C TYR A 428 32.94 -18.15 -15.79
N PHE A 429 31.66 -17.81 -15.93
CA PHE A 429 30.56 -18.50 -15.29
C PHE A 429 30.14 -19.70 -16.14
N ASP A 430 29.62 -20.77 -15.52
CA ASP A 430 28.90 -21.78 -16.28
C ASP A 430 27.64 -21.16 -16.92
N ASP A 431 27.21 -21.66 -18.09
CA ASP A 431 26.12 -21.05 -18.88
C ASP A 431 24.74 -21.12 -18.19
N SER A 432 24.62 -21.87 -17.10
CA SER A 432 23.44 -21.89 -16.22
C SER A 432 23.31 -20.64 -15.34
N VAL A 433 24.34 -19.79 -15.26
CA VAL A 433 24.32 -18.57 -14.46
C VAL A 433 23.64 -17.43 -15.21
N ASP A 434 22.54 -16.95 -14.63
CA ASP A 434 21.80 -15.79 -15.13
C ASP A 434 22.43 -14.48 -14.65
N ALA A 435 23.21 -13.86 -15.54
CA ALA A 435 23.90 -12.60 -15.27
C ALA A 435 22.93 -11.45 -14.94
N GLN A 436 21.73 -11.41 -15.53
CA GLN A 436 20.76 -10.35 -15.25
C GLN A 436 20.23 -10.48 -13.82
N LYS A 437 19.92 -11.71 -13.37
CA LYS A 437 19.52 -11.95 -11.97
C LYS A 437 20.60 -11.55 -10.98
N LEU A 438 21.88 -11.70 -11.33
CA LEU A 438 22.98 -11.23 -10.46
C LEU A 438 22.99 -9.70 -10.35
N VAL A 439 22.83 -8.98 -11.45
CA VAL A 439 22.73 -7.50 -11.44
C VAL A 439 21.51 -7.04 -10.64
N ASP A 440 20.33 -7.61 -10.91
CA ASP A 440 19.08 -7.25 -10.22
C ASP A 440 19.18 -7.50 -8.70
N LYS A 441 19.83 -8.60 -8.32
CA LYS A 441 19.91 -9.00 -6.91
C LYS A 441 20.99 -8.27 -6.14
N TYR A 442 22.14 -7.94 -6.75
CA TYR A 442 23.33 -7.50 -6.00
C TYR A 442 23.80 -6.08 -6.29
N THR A 443 23.24 -5.38 -7.26
CA THR A 443 23.55 -3.96 -7.49
C THR A 443 23.33 -3.12 -6.23
N GLY A 444 24.34 -2.34 -5.84
CA GLY A 444 24.34 -1.50 -4.64
C GLY A 444 24.52 -2.26 -3.32
N LYS A 445 24.86 -3.56 -3.35
CA LYS A 445 25.09 -4.40 -2.16
C LYS A 445 26.55 -4.79 -1.98
N GLY A 446 27.37 -4.71 -3.02
CA GLY A 446 28.81 -4.92 -3.00
C GLY A 446 29.57 -3.69 -2.49
N LYS A 447 30.91 -3.74 -2.60
CA LYS A 447 31.81 -2.62 -2.29
C LYS A 447 32.34 -2.02 -3.59
N LEU A 448 32.21 -0.71 -3.81
CA LEU A 448 32.87 -0.08 -4.96
C LEU A 448 34.38 -0.09 -4.77
N ILE A 449 35.11 -0.42 -5.84
CA ILE A 449 36.57 -0.34 -5.83
C ILE A 449 36.97 1.15 -5.86
N GLU A 450 37.80 1.57 -4.92
CA GLU A 450 38.34 2.92 -4.83
C GLU A 450 39.44 3.16 -5.86
N GLN A 451 39.54 4.39 -6.36
CA GLN A 451 40.57 4.88 -7.26
C GLN A 451 41.05 6.26 -6.79
N LYS A 452 42.19 6.76 -7.30
CA LYS A 452 42.85 8.00 -6.84
C LYS A 452 41.90 9.21 -6.69
N ASN A 453 40.84 9.30 -7.51
CA ASN A 453 39.89 10.41 -7.53
C ASN A 453 38.44 10.00 -7.19
N GLY A 454 38.23 8.97 -6.36
CA GLY A 454 36.89 8.59 -5.87
C GLY A 454 36.56 7.12 -6.10
N PHE A 455 35.29 6.79 -6.35
CA PHE A 455 34.89 5.42 -6.66
C PHE A 455 35.03 5.12 -8.15
N SER A 456 35.48 3.91 -8.46
CA SER A 456 35.38 3.36 -9.82
C SER A 456 33.94 2.93 -10.14
N ASN A 457 33.71 2.53 -11.38
CA ASN A 457 32.46 1.91 -11.82
C ASN A 457 32.39 0.40 -11.54
N ARG A 458 33.31 -0.16 -10.74
CA ARG A 458 33.40 -1.60 -10.45
C ARG A 458 32.94 -1.87 -9.03
N GLU A 459 31.89 -2.68 -8.91
CA GLU A 459 31.31 -3.10 -7.64
C GLU A 459 31.64 -4.56 -7.36
N LEU A 460 32.44 -4.83 -6.33
CA LEU A 460 32.83 -6.18 -5.95
C LEU A 460 31.82 -6.78 -4.97
N VAL A 461 31.29 -7.94 -5.32
CA VAL A 461 30.39 -8.75 -4.49
C VAL A 461 31.15 -10.01 -4.08
N THR A 462 31.34 -10.22 -2.79
CA THR A 462 32.04 -11.40 -2.23
C THR A 462 31.09 -12.30 -1.46
N GLY A 463 31.52 -13.55 -1.18
CA GLY A 463 30.74 -14.50 -0.39
C GLY A 463 29.61 -15.17 -1.18
N VAL A 464 29.66 -15.11 -2.51
CA VAL A 464 28.67 -15.74 -3.40
C VAL A 464 29.39 -16.82 -4.21
N LYS A 465 29.08 -18.08 -3.92
CA LYS A 465 29.58 -19.22 -4.70
C LYS A 465 28.69 -19.43 -5.92
N LEU A 466 29.29 -19.48 -7.10
CA LEU A 466 28.60 -19.67 -8.37
C LEU A 466 29.32 -20.74 -9.20
N PRO A 467 28.60 -21.48 -10.06
CA PRO A 467 29.23 -22.44 -10.95
C PRO A 467 30.04 -21.71 -12.05
N GLY A 468 31.25 -22.20 -12.32
CA GLY A 468 32.23 -21.58 -13.23
C GLY A 468 33.64 -21.58 -12.63
N LYS A 469 34.58 -20.91 -13.31
CA LYS A 469 36.00 -20.85 -12.90
C LYS A 469 36.61 -19.46 -13.08
N VAL A 470 37.47 -19.10 -12.14
CA VAL A 470 38.39 -17.96 -12.26
C VAL A 470 39.74 -18.49 -12.71
N ILE A 471 40.19 -18.06 -13.87
CA ILE A 471 41.47 -18.51 -14.45
C ILE A 471 42.58 -17.56 -14.00
N THR A 472 43.61 -18.10 -13.36
CA THR A 472 44.81 -17.37 -12.92
C THR A 472 45.85 -17.24 -14.04
N LEU A 473 46.91 -16.46 -13.82
CA LEU A 473 47.92 -16.15 -14.85
C LEU A 473 48.71 -17.39 -15.32
N ASP A 474 48.88 -18.37 -14.44
CA ASP A 474 49.47 -19.69 -14.70
C ASP A 474 48.48 -20.69 -15.34
N GLY A 475 47.23 -20.26 -15.60
CA GLY A 475 46.19 -21.08 -16.23
C GLY A 475 45.39 -21.95 -15.25
N THR A 476 45.67 -21.88 -13.95
CA THR A 476 44.95 -22.64 -12.92
C THR A 476 43.52 -22.12 -12.75
N GLY A 477 42.56 -23.04 -12.58
CA GLY A 477 41.14 -22.70 -12.42
C GLY A 477 40.70 -22.73 -10.96
N LEU A 478 40.45 -21.57 -10.37
CA LEU A 478 39.94 -21.42 -9.01
C LEU A 478 38.41 -21.38 -8.96
N PRO A 479 37.79 -21.86 -7.87
CA PRO A 479 36.35 -21.73 -7.67
C PRO A 479 35.94 -20.27 -7.49
N ILE A 480 34.77 -19.92 -8.00
CA ILE A 480 34.19 -18.58 -7.85
C ILE A 480 33.77 -18.37 -6.39
N THR A 481 34.26 -17.31 -5.77
CA THR A 481 33.88 -16.88 -4.41
C THR A 481 33.20 -15.51 -4.38
N GLY A 482 33.00 -14.92 -5.55
CA GLY A 482 32.26 -13.68 -5.76
C GLY A 482 32.21 -13.28 -7.23
N PHE A 483 31.81 -12.05 -7.51
CA PHE A 483 31.87 -11.47 -8.85
C PHE A 483 31.97 -9.95 -8.78
N THR A 484 32.42 -9.34 -9.87
CA THR A 484 32.45 -7.87 -10.01
C THR A 484 31.37 -7.44 -10.99
N ILE A 485 30.52 -6.48 -10.61
CA ILE A 485 29.61 -5.79 -11.53
C ILE A 485 30.37 -4.60 -12.11
N HIS A 486 30.46 -4.53 -13.43
CA HIS A 486 31.04 -3.42 -14.16
C HIS A 486 29.90 -2.51 -14.63
N HIS A 487 29.72 -1.37 -13.97
CA HIS A 487 28.64 -0.43 -14.26
C HIS A 487 28.94 0.45 -15.47
N SER A 488 27.95 0.67 -16.33
CA SER A 488 28.03 1.59 -17.47
C SER A 488 26.63 1.95 -17.95
N LYS A 489 26.46 3.07 -18.67
CA LYS A 489 25.17 3.45 -19.24
C LYS A 489 24.55 2.37 -20.14
N GLN A 490 25.39 1.69 -20.94
CA GLN A 490 24.94 0.70 -21.94
C GLN A 490 25.74 -0.61 -21.93
N ARG A 491 26.82 -0.70 -21.16
CA ARG A 491 27.79 -1.81 -21.20
C ARG A 491 27.89 -2.58 -19.88
N THR A 492 26.83 -2.56 -19.05
CA THR A 492 26.83 -3.25 -17.76
C THR A 492 27.00 -4.75 -17.94
N HIS A 493 27.92 -5.38 -17.20
CA HIS A 493 28.18 -6.83 -17.25
C HIS A 493 28.80 -7.30 -15.92
N VAL A 494 28.84 -8.61 -15.71
CA VAL A 494 29.43 -9.24 -14.52
C VAL A 494 30.62 -10.13 -14.87
N VAL A 495 31.63 -10.12 -13.99
CA VAL A 495 32.89 -10.86 -14.16
C VAL A 495 33.13 -11.75 -12.94
N PRO A 496 33.48 -13.04 -13.11
CA PRO A 496 33.80 -13.93 -11.99
C PRO A 496 34.95 -13.39 -11.13
N TYR A 497 34.89 -13.66 -9.83
CA TYR A 497 35.93 -13.27 -8.88
C TYR A 497 36.25 -14.42 -7.92
N ALA A 498 37.54 -14.60 -7.65
CA ALA A 498 38.06 -15.49 -6.63
C ALA A 498 38.91 -14.67 -5.68
N LYS A 499 38.63 -14.76 -4.38
CA LYS A 499 39.52 -14.26 -3.34
C LYS A 499 40.80 -15.11 -3.41
N LYS A 500 41.96 -14.46 -3.56
CA LYS A 500 43.25 -15.11 -3.33
C LYS A 500 43.36 -15.37 -1.83
N GLU A 501 43.68 -16.60 -1.45
CA GLU A 501 44.02 -16.93 -0.06
C GLU A 501 45.32 -16.25 0.36
#